data_AF-A0A812ZXZ2-F1
#
_entry.id   AF-A0A812ZXZ2-F1
#
_cell.length_a   1.000
_cell.length_b   1.000
_cell.length_c   1.000
_cell.angle_alpha   90.00
_cell.angle_beta   90.00
_cell.angle_gamma   90.00
#
_symmetry.space_group_name_H-M   'P 1'
#
loop_
_entity.id
_entity.type
_entity.pdbx_description
1 polymer ?
#
loop_
_entity_poly.entity_id
_entity_poly.type
_entity_poly.pdbx_seq_one_letter_code
_entity_poly.pdbx_strand_id
1 'polypeptide(L)'
;MAAEPDGGTPALTKVRDFLISTCGSVLKAWLAYFDVDLDYRVSKIEFADGMRNLGYTAGELHKLFAEIDADGSGEIVLDELDEEQAMLWNTFRSWAVQNFVSVEDMMLSLTEDESTTNLSTKDLECVSQEGFCKRLPELNWKAGQEELLFSVLDFDGDGLLRPSCFRWLGIELKRLQRKRAAKASAVKKKPSGLQQSALEQELHEFKEDLRRRFGGGNLTRAWRLSLSDTSVLPRTRFLKACAKMGYAKKGKDLWKMMDKTGSGFASVDEIDPRTAQVVAHFKKFLDERFEDYHAAFEELDLDGTRKIRLRQFQQGLQKLGFPFHTQAATLFAVLDLDCNHVIDEDDLHFLEKWSPLPFLTATPNLNAKDGVKKLLLHRYHRPVKVWRQLLDRDGSNRCNWHEFLFACKACGFHGDIPGAWRALDADLIGYITLKELDEDSYNTLMEFRTWALDEFGSAKGAFTVFDRDGSNTLTFQEFRAACKIYGYEGHAKGLFSALDVTAEGTLSLKEVAFLDDWREDPEAVKKARNAIAGYLLSPISQRSEGARRGGLVAGFQNVKEMQRKLLDMERAKEAAMQWHSPVAKPMELVDLCRRHPY
;
A
#
# COMPACT_ATOMS: atom_id res chain seq x y z
N MET A 1 0.41 3.83 45.89
CA MET A 1 1.28 4.93 45.42
C MET A 1 0.88 5.19 43.98
N ALA A 2 0.19 6.30 43.75
CA ALA A 2 -0.23 6.71 42.41
C ALA A 2 1.01 7.13 41.61
N ALA A 3 1.08 6.69 40.35
CA ALA A 3 2.07 7.18 39.39
C ALA A 3 1.70 8.63 39.01
N GLU A 4 2.67 9.53 39.11
CA GLU A 4 2.56 10.92 38.65
C GLU A 4 2.42 10.97 37.11
N PRO A 5 1.66 11.93 36.55
CA PRO A 5 1.66 12.20 35.12
C PRO A 5 2.76 13.22 34.75
N ASP A 6 3.29 13.11 33.53
CA ASP A 6 4.36 13.89 32.88
C ASP A 6 5.82 13.55 33.24
N GLY A 7 6.34 12.50 32.58
CA GLY A 7 7.73 12.05 32.67
C GLY A 7 8.60 12.51 31.51
N GLY A 8 9.01 13.78 31.51
CA GLY A 8 10.22 14.21 30.79
C GLY A 8 11.48 13.80 31.57
N THR A 9 12.62 13.63 30.90
CA THR A 9 13.88 13.41 31.64
C THR A 9 14.19 14.64 32.52
N PRO A 10 14.83 14.48 33.68
CA PRO A 10 15.20 15.61 34.54
C PRO A 10 16.04 16.69 33.84
N ALA A 11 16.71 16.35 32.73
CA ALA A 11 17.45 17.31 31.90
C ALA A 11 16.53 18.09 30.95
N LEU A 12 15.55 17.43 30.30
CA LEU A 12 14.57 18.10 29.43
C LEU A 12 13.77 19.16 30.19
N THR A 13 13.30 18.83 31.40
CA THR A 13 12.58 19.78 32.26
C THR A 13 13.44 20.99 32.59
N LYS A 14 14.71 20.78 32.98
CA LYS A 14 15.64 21.88 33.27
C LYS A 14 15.89 22.79 32.08
N VAL A 15 15.96 22.23 30.87
CA VAL A 15 16.12 23.04 29.65
C VAL A 15 14.87 23.84 29.37
N ARG A 16 13.68 23.22 29.42
CA ARG A 16 12.41 23.95 29.24
C ARG A 16 12.30 25.11 30.23
N ASP A 17 12.54 24.85 31.52
CA ASP A 17 12.49 25.88 32.56
C ASP A 17 13.48 27.02 32.28
N PHE A 18 14.70 26.68 31.86
CA PHE A 18 15.70 27.67 31.48
C PHE A 18 15.24 28.52 30.29
N LEU A 19 14.75 27.90 29.21
CA LEU A 19 14.27 28.58 28.01
C LEU A 19 13.07 29.50 28.33
N ILE A 20 12.13 29.02 29.14
CA ILE A 20 10.98 29.81 29.60
C ILE A 20 11.44 31.00 30.46
N SER A 21 12.36 30.77 31.41
CA SER A 21 12.84 31.85 32.29
C SER A 21 13.61 32.95 31.55
N THR A 22 14.28 32.60 30.45
CA THR A 22 15.18 33.50 29.71
C THR A 22 14.45 34.19 28.55
N CYS A 23 13.59 33.46 27.83
CA CYS A 23 12.91 33.94 26.63
C CYS A 23 11.41 34.13 26.82
N GLY A 24 10.84 33.80 27.98
CA GLY A 24 9.40 33.83 28.23
C GLY A 24 8.65 32.59 27.72
N SER A 25 9.12 31.95 26.66
CA SER A 25 8.57 30.69 26.14
C SER A 25 9.59 29.87 25.36
N VAL A 26 9.35 28.56 25.27
CA VAL A 26 10.18 27.64 24.47
C VAL A 26 10.08 27.99 22.99
N LEU A 27 8.88 28.32 22.48
CA LEU A 27 8.68 28.69 21.08
C LEU A 27 9.40 29.99 20.70
N LYS A 28 9.46 30.97 21.60
CA LYS A 28 10.23 32.20 21.35
C LYS A 28 11.72 31.87 21.26
N ALA A 29 12.23 31.04 22.18
CA ALA A 29 13.61 30.58 22.12
C ALA A 29 13.90 29.78 20.84
N TRP A 30 12.97 28.91 20.43
CA TRP A 30 13.03 28.11 19.21
C TRP A 30 13.29 28.97 17.98
N LEU A 31 12.39 29.93 17.69
CA LEU A 31 12.48 30.76 16.49
C LEU A 31 13.61 31.79 16.55
N ALA A 32 14.00 32.24 17.74
CA ALA A 32 15.02 33.29 17.90
C ALA A 32 16.46 32.76 17.91
N TYR A 33 16.70 31.56 18.45
CA TYR A 33 18.06 31.06 18.74
C TYR A 33 18.37 29.69 18.15
N PHE A 34 17.37 28.87 17.82
CA PHE A 34 17.60 27.50 17.39
C PHE A 34 17.27 27.28 15.90
N ASP A 35 16.04 27.54 15.48
CA ASP A 35 15.54 27.34 14.10
C ASP A 35 15.54 28.68 13.34
N VAL A 36 16.70 29.34 13.28
CA VAL A 36 16.85 30.68 12.70
C VAL A 36 16.68 30.68 11.17
N ASP A 37 17.01 29.56 10.53
CA ASP A 37 16.84 29.37 9.09
C ASP A 37 15.43 28.88 8.71
N LEU A 38 14.60 28.54 9.70
CA LEU A 38 13.19 28.15 9.60
C LEU A 38 13.01 26.86 8.78
N ASP A 39 13.94 25.92 8.94
CA ASP A 39 13.92 24.63 8.28
C ASP A 39 13.24 23.52 9.10
N TYR A 40 12.81 23.85 10.33
CA TYR A 40 12.01 23.08 11.31
C TYR A 40 12.75 22.06 12.15
N ARG A 41 14.08 22.07 12.05
CA ARG A 41 14.94 21.13 12.76
C ARG A 41 16.15 21.89 13.25
N VAL A 42 16.74 21.36 14.30
CA VAL A 42 17.88 21.99 14.95
C VAL A 42 18.98 20.94 15.01
N SER A 43 20.00 21.13 14.19
CA SER A 43 21.19 20.31 14.21
C SER A 43 21.92 20.47 15.55
N LYS A 44 22.82 19.54 15.85
CA LYS A 44 23.68 19.62 17.05
C LYS A 44 24.50 20.92 17.12
N ILE A 45 24.85 21.50 15.96
CA ILE A 45 25.62 22.74 15.89
C ILE A 45 24.70 23.92 16.26
N GLU A 46 23.53 24.02 15.62
CA GLU A 46 22.54 25.07 15.91
C GLU A 46 22.08 25.02 17.36
N PHE A 47 21.83 23.82 17.90
CA PHE A 47 21.49 23.67 19.32
C PHE A 47 22.61 24.19 20.22
N ALA A 48 23.87 23.82 19.92
CA ALA A 48 25.00 24.24 20.75
C ALA A 48 25.23 25.76 20.68
N ASP A 49 25.11 26.36 19.50
CA ASP A 49 25.28 27.79 19.31
C ASP A 49 24.12 28.57 19.93
N GLY A 50 22.88 28.12 19.76
CA GLY A 50 21.70 28.69 20.41
C GLY A 50 21.82 28.67 21.94
N MET A 51 22.21 27.54 22.53
CA MET A 51 22.41 27.42 23.99
C MET A 51 23.53 28.34 24.49
N ARG A 52 24.64 28.48 23.75
CA ARG A 52 25.73 29.42 24.11
C ARG A 52 25.28 30.87 24.02
N ASN A 53 24.53 31.24 22.99
CA ASN A 53 24.01 32.59 22.80
C ASN A 53 23.01 32.98 23.89
N LEU A 54 22.27 32.00 24.41
CA LEU A 54 21.40 32.16 25.58
C LEU A 54 22.16 32.19 26.92
N GLY A 55 23.48 31.97 26.92
CA GLY A 55 24.29 31.97 28.13
C GLY A 55 24.15 30.70 28.98
N TYR A 56 23.72 29.58 28.39
CA TYR A 56 23.61 28.31 29.11
C TYR A 56 24.98 27.69 29.35
N THR A 57 25.38 27.58 30.62
CA THR A 57 26.70 27.07 31.03
C THR A 57 26.65 25.73 31.76
N ALA A 58 25.47 25.12 31.90
CA ALA A 58 25.29 23.92 32.71
C ALA A 58 25.52 22.63 31.90
N GLY A 59 26.38 21.74 32.40
CA GLY A 59 26.54 20.39 31.83
C GLY A 59 27.17 20.34 30.43
N GLU A 60 27.13 19.15 29.82
CA GLU A 60 27.71 18.89 28.51
C GLU A 60 26.61 18.89 27.42
N LEU A 61 26.63 19.90 26.55
CA LEU A 61 25.60 20.11 25.51
C LEU A 61 25.36 18.88 24.61
N HIS A 62 26.39 18.05 24.38
CA HIS A 62 26.23 16.85 23.56
C HIS A 62 25.39 15.75 24.23
N LYS A 63 25.46 15.61 25.56
CA LYS A 63 24.62 14.66 26.32
C LYS A 63 23.20 15.18 26.37
N LEU A 64 23.06 16.49 26.60
CA LEU A 64 21.77 17.15 26.63
C LEU A 64 21.03 17.02 25.29
N PHE A 65 21.74 17.25 24.18
CA PHE A 65 21.19 17.03 22.84
C PHE A 65 20.70 15.59 22.66
N ALA A 66 21.51 14.60 23.04
CA ALA A 66 21.16 13.19 22.91
C ALA A 66 19.98 12.75 23.81
N GLU A 67 19.75 13.45 24.91
CA GLU A 67 18.59 13.23 25.78
C GLU A 67 17.30 13.86 25.22
N ILE A 68 17.42 14.96 24.45
CA ILE A 68 16.29 15.63 23.79
C ILE A 68 15.93 14.95 22.47
N ASP A 69 16.93 14.55 21.67
CA ASP A 69 16.80 13.75 20.44
C ASP A 69 16.44 12.30 20.77
N ALA A 70 15.26 12.12 21.37
CA ALA A 70 14.82 10.85 21.94
C ALA A 70 14.67 9.73 20.90
N ASP A 71 14.46 10.08 19.62
CA ASP A 71 14.36 9.10 18.54
C ASP A 71 15.67 8.88 17.75
N GLY A 72 16.73 9.58 18.15
CA GLY A 72 18.08 9.44 17.62
C GLY A 72 18.14 9.79 16.14
N SER A 73 17.43 10.83 15.72
CA SER A 73 17.46 11.35 14.35
C SER A 73 18.71 12.18 14.07
N GLY A 74 19.40 12.64 15.10
CA GLY A 74 20.54 13.56 15.01
C GLY A 74 20.14 15.03 14.88
N GLU A 75 18.84 15.32 15.02
CA GLU A 75 18.22 16.65 14.90
C GLU A 75 17.17 16.78 16.01
N ILE A 76 16.96 17.99 16.52
CA ILE A 76 15.87 18.28 17.45
C ILE A 76 14.73 18.93 16.67
N VAL A 77 13.49 18.54 16.95
CA VAL A 77 12.27 19.21 16.48
C VAL A 77 11.51 19.83 17.67
N LEU A 78 10.68 20.85 17.43
CA LEU A 78 10.05 21.60 18.53
C LEU A 78 9.19 20.72 19.45
N ASP A 79 8.53 19.68 18.92
CA ASP A 79 7.72 18.74 19.71
C ASP A 79 8.55 17.89 20.69
N GLU A 80 9.83 17.70 20.44
CA GLU A 80 10.75 17.03 21.38
C GLU A 80 11.14 17.94 22.56
N LEU A 81 11.00 19.26 22.40
CA LEU A 81 11.20 20.23 23.47
C LEU A 81 9.90 20.59 24.19
N ASP A 82 8.83 20.86 23.44
CA ASP A 82 7.54 21.32 23.94
C ASP A 82 6.41 20.98 22.95
N GLU A 83 5.74 19.85 23.17
CA GLU A 83 4.65 19.35 22.33
C GLU A 83 3.48 20.36 22.20
N GLU A 84 3.11 21.03 23.30
CA GLU A 84 1.98 21.97 23.33
C GLU A 84 2.28 23.19 22.45
N GLN A 85 3.46 23.79 22.61
CA GLN A 85 3.87 24.93 21.81
C GLN A 85 4.14 24.55 20.35
N ALA A 86 4.62 23.33 20.08
CA ALA A 86 4.73 22.80 18.73
C ALA A 86 3.35 22.72 18.05
N MET A 87 2.34 22.21 18.76
CA MET A 87 0.97 22.11 18.26
C MET A 87 0.36 23.49 17.98
N LEU A 88 0.53 24.44 18.91
CA LEU A 88 0.08 25.82 18.72
C LEU A 88 0.71 26.45 17.47
N TRP A 89 2.03 26.35 17.34
CA TRP A 89 2.76 26.91 16.21
C TRP A 89 2.33 26.27 14.89
N ASN A 90 2.20 24.94 14.83
CA ASN A 90 1.73 24.22 13.64
C ASN A 90 0.31 24.66 13.23
N THR A 91 -0.57 24.82 14.21
CA THR A 91 -1.95 25.29 13.99
C THR A 91 -1.98 26.70 13.43
N PHE A 92 -1.18 27.61 14.01
CA PHE A 92 -1.09 29.00 13.57
C PHE A 92 -0.57 29.13 12.15
N ARG A 93 0.52 28.43 11.82
CA ARG A 93 1.08 28.45 10.46
C ARG A 93 0.10 27.90 9.43
N SER A 94 -0.54 26.77 9.73
CA SER A 94 -1.54 26.16 8.84
C SER A 94 -2.72 27.09 8.61
N TRP A 95 -3.23 27.74 9.66
CA TRP A 95 -4.27 28.76 9.54
C TRP A 95 -3.81 29.93 8.67
N ALA A 96 -2.61 30.47 8.89
CA ALA A 96 -2.12 31.63 8.16
C ALA A 96 -1.99 31.37 6.64
N VAL A 97 -1.41 30.23 6.23
CA VAL A 97 -1.29 29.91 4.79
C VAL A 97 -2.61 29.58 4.10
N GLN A 98 -3.66 29.28 4.87
CA GLN A 98 -5.01 29.06 4.33
C GLN A 98 -5.78 30.37 4.15
N ASN A 99 -5.48 31.39 4.95
CA ASN A 99 -6.21 32.66 4.97
C ASN A 99 -5.52 33.78 4.19
N PHE A 100 -4.19 33.73 4.03
CA PHE A 100 -3.43 34.80 3.40
C PHE A 100 -2.64 34.33 2.19
N VAL A 101 -2.49 35.22 1.21
CA VAL A 101 -1.73 34.94 -0.03
C VAL A 101 -0.31 35.51 -0.02
N SER A 102 0.00 36.45 0.88
CA SER A 102 1.33 37.02 1.07
C SER A 102 1.54 37.55 2.50
N VAL A 103 2.77 37.97 2.82
CA VAL A 103 3.07 38.62 4.10
C VAL A 103 2.36 39.96 4.20
N GLU A 104 2.35 40.73 3.11
CA GLU A 104 1.70 42.02 3.02
C GLU A 104 0.18 41.89 3.23
N ASP A 105 -0.45 40.87 2.65
CA ASP A 105 -1.86 40.56 2.82
C ASP A 105 -2.24 40.25 4.28
N MET A 106 -1.43 39.43 4.97
CA MET A 106 -1.61 39.17 6.39
C MET A 106 -1.44 40.44 7.23
N MET A 107 -0.40 41.22 6.97
CA MET A 107 -0.16 42.46 7.71
C MET A 107 -1.29 43.47 7.52
N LEU A 108 -1.72 43.70 6.28
CA LEU A 108 -2.85 44.57 5.97
C LEU A 108 -4.10 44.15 6.76
N SER A 109 -4.44 42.85 6.71
CA SER A 109 -5.60 42.29 7.41
C SER A 109 -5.54 42.47 8.94
N LEU A 110 -4.34 42.47 9.52
CA LEU A 110 -4.08 42.66 10.95
C LEU A 110 -3.95 44.14 11.36
N THR A 111 -3.75 45.05 10.40
CA THR A 111 -3.70 46.51 10.63
C THR A 111 -5.02 47.23 10.37
N GLU A 112 -5.89 46.69 9.49
CA GLU A 112 -7.16 47.32 9.12
C GLU A 112 -8.14 47.34 10.31
N ASP A 113 -8.51 48.55 10.75
CA ASP A 113 -9.60 48.82 11.69
C ASP A 113 -10.66 49.65 10.93
N GLU A 114 -11.96 49.51 11.26
CA GLU A 114 -13.08 50.17 10.53
C GLU A 114 -13.01 51.72 10.50
N SER A 115 -12.02 52.34 11.14
CA SER A 115 -11.82 53.79 11.24
C SER A 115 -10.72 54.37 10.33
N THR A 116 -9.96 53.56 9.59
CA THR A 116 -8.79 54.04 8.82
C THR A 116 -9.10 54.24 7.32
N THR A 117 -9.92 55.24 7.00
CA THR A 117 -10.23 55.59 5.59
C THR A 117 -9.23 56.58 4.95
N ASN A 118 -8.18 57.03 5.66
CA ASN A 118 -7.22 58.02 5.16
C ASN A 118 -5.78 57.85 5.72
N LEU A 119 -5.20 56.65 5.66
CA LEU A 119 -3.77 56.45 5.97
C LEU A 119 -2.94 56.30 4.70
N SER A 120 -1.72 56.84 4.72
CA SER A 120 -0.76 56.69 3.63
C SER A 120 -0.20 55.27 3.61
N THR A 121 0.22 54.79 2.44
CA THR A 121 0.81 53.45 2.26
C THR A 121 2.06 53.16 3.11
N LYS A 122 2.64 54.17 3.77
CA LYS A 122 3.79 54.04 4.68
C LYS A 122 3.41 53.79 6.15
N ASP A 123 2.17 54.07 6.56
CA ASP A 123 1.74 53.91 7.96
C ASP A 123 1.16 52.51 8.24
N LEU A 124 1.09 51.64 7.22
CA LEU A 124 0.68 50.23 7.27
C LEU A 124 1.86 49.27 7.54
N GLU A 125 3.02 49.78 7.98
CA GLU A 125 4.27 49.04 8.02
C GLU A 125 4.48 48.18 9.29
N CYS A 126 3.62 48.28 10.32
CA CYS A 126 3.77 47.54 11.57
C CYS A 126 2.42 47.13 12.19
N VAL A 127 2.38 45.97 12.87
CA VAL A 127 1.21 45.49 13.65
C VAL A 127 1.51 45.63 15.14
N SER A 128 0.66 46.31 15.90
CA SER A 128 0.77 46.39 17.36
C SER A 128 0.20 45.15 18.06
N GLN A 129 0.57 44.93 19.33
CA GLN A 129 0.05 43.82 20.12
C GLN A 129 -1.48 43.83 20.24
N GLU A 130 -2.05 45.00 20.54
CA GLU A 130 -3.50 45.17 20.65
C GLU A 130 -4.20 44.85 19.32
N GLY A 131 -3.67 45.35 18.21
CA GLY A 131 -4.20 45.05 16.87
C GLY A 131 -4.14 43.57 16.55
N PHE A 132 -2.99 42.93 16.79
CA PHE A 132 -2.81 41.50 16.55
C PHE A 132 -3.79 40.64 17.35
N CYS A 133 -3.89 40.86 18.67
CA CYS A 133 -4.74 40.08 19.56
C CYS A 133 -6.23 40.29 19.28
N LYS A 134 -6.65 41.49 18.88
CA LYS A 134 -8.04 41.79 18.51
C LYS A 134 -8.41 41.15 17.17
N ARG A 135 -7.54 41.29 16.16
CA ARG A 135 -7.84 40.94 14.77
C ARG A 135 -7.76 39.45 14.48
N LEU A 136 -6.88 38.70 15.15
CA LEU A 136 -6.76 37.26 14.94
C LEU A 136 -8.11 36.52 15.11
N PRO A 137 -8.84 36.67 16.23
CA PRO A 137 -10.16 36.06 16.40
C PRO A 137 -11.19 36.50 15.34
N GLU A 138 -11.16 37.77 14.93
CA GLU A 138 -12.05 38.31 13.88
C GLU A 138 -11.77 37.67 12.51
N LEU A 139 -10.51 37.27 12.26
CA LEU A 139 -10.08 36.51 11.08
C LEU A 139 -10.24 34.98 11.26
N ASN A 140 -11.13 34.56 12.16
CA ASN A 140 -11.45 33.16 12.47
C ASN A 140 -10.31 32.35 13.11
N TRP A 141 -9.32 32.98 13.73
CA TRP A 141 -8.42 32.25 14.64
C TRP A 141 -9.18 31.79 15.88
N LYS A 142 -9.03 30.52 16.27
CA LYS A 142 -9.80 29.90 17.37
C LYS A 142 -8.97 29.18 18.42
N ALA A 143 -7.67 29.00 18.20
CA ALA A 143 -6.84 28.24 19.14
C ALA A 143 -6.33 29.09 20.32
N GLY A 144 -6.61 30.40 20.34
CA GLY A 144 -6.22 31.30 21.42
C GLY A 144 -4.71 31.60 21.42
N GLN A 145 -4.19 32.03 22.58
CA GLN A 145 -2.76 32.27 22.82
C GLN A 145 -2.16 33.39 21.94
N GLU A 146 -2.96 34.40 21.61
CA GLU A 146 -2.58 35.51 20.72
C GLU A 146 -1.43 36.32 21.30
N GLU A 147 -1.43 36.57 22.62
CA GLU A 147 -0.34 37.28 23.30
C GLU A 147 0.98 36.51 23.22
N LEU A 148 0.93 35.18 23.40
CA LEU A 148 2.10 34.33 23.25
C LEU A 148 2.61 34.37 21.81
N LEU A 149 1.73 34.19 20.82
CA LEU A 149 2.08 34.26 19.40
C LEU A 149 2.68 35.63 19.03
N PHE A 150 2.12 36.73 19.54
CA PHE A 150 2.69 38.06 19.34
C PHE A 150 4.10 38.15 19.92
N SER A 151 4.27 37.74 21.19
CA SER A 151 5.55 37.79 21.88
C SER A 151 6.64 36.98 21.18
N VAL A 152 6.25 35.85 20.57
CA VAL A 152 7.12 34.96 19.80
C VAL A 152 7.61 35.62 18.50
N LEU A 153 6.74 36.39 17.84
CA LEU A 153 7.07 37.10 16.59
C LEU A 153 7.80 38.44 16.84
N ASP A 154 7.63 39.02 18.03
CA ASP A 154 8.32 40.24 18.47
C ASP A 154 9.73 39.91 18.99
N PHE A 155 10.64 39.63 18.05
CA PHE A 155 12.03 39.27 18.35
C PHE A 155 12.80 40.41 19.03
N ASP A 156 12.51 41.65 18.67
CA ASP A 156 13.23 42.84 19.16
C ASP A 156 12.65 43.35 20.49
N GLY A 157 11.43 42.92 20.85
CA GLY A 157 10.75 43.30 22.08
C GLY A 157 10.27 44.75 22.08
N ASP A 158 10.12 45.36 20.89
CA ASP A 158 9.71 46.75 20.74
C ASP A 158 8.19 46.92 20.65
N GLY A 159 7.44 45.81 20.72
CA GLY A 159 5.98 45.80 20.69
C GLY A 159 5.37 46.03 19.31
N LEU A 160 6.17 45.92 18.23
CA LEU A 160 5.74 46.19 16.86
C LEU A 160 6.21 45.10 15.89
N LEU A 161 5.27 44.38 15.26
CA LEU A 161 5.59 43.37 14.25
C LEU A 161 5.76 44.00 12.86
N ARG A 162 6.95 43.84 12.30
CA ARG A 162 7.32 44.32 10.95
C ARG A 162 7.25 43.18 9.93
N PRO A 163 7.38 43.46 8.62
CA PRO A 163 7.40 42.40 7.59
C PRO A 163 8.47 41.33 7.84
N SER A 164 9.60 41.69 8.44
CA SER A 164 10.66 40.76 8.85
C SER A 164 10.18 39.71 9.87
N CYS A 165 9.27 40.07 10.78
CA CYS A 165 8.70 39.16 11.78
C CYS A 165 7.85 38.04 11.13
N PHE A 166 7.38 38.25 9.89
CA PHE A 166 6.55 37.30 9.15
C PHE A 166 7.32 36.53 8.06
N ARG A 167 8.67 36.54 8.08
CA ARG A 167 9.50 35.80 7.10
C ARG A 167 9.10 34.32 6.98
N TRP A 168 8.72 33.69 8.11
CA TRP A 168 8.24 32.31 8.16
C TRP A 168 7.02 32.09 7.25
N LEU A 169 6.09 33.03 7.16
CA LEU A 169 4.89 32.91 6.33
C LEU A 169 5.27 32.87 4.85
N GLY A 170 6.21 33.72 4.42
CA GLY A 170 6.72 33.69 3.05
C GLY A 170 7.36 32.34 2.67
N ILE A 171 8.05 31.69 3.62
CA ILE A 171 8.62 30.34 3.44
C ILE A 171 7.50 29.30 3.34
N GLU A 172 6.50 29.36 4.23
CA GLU A 172 5.37 28.43 4.24
C GLU A 172 4.49 28.55 2.98
N LEU A 173 4.23 29.77 2.50
CA LEU A 173 3.52 30.00 1.24
C LEU A 173 4.27 29.39 0.04
N LYS A 174 5.61 29.51 0.00
CA LYS A 174 6.43 28.84 -1.03
C LYS A 174 6.33 27.32 -0.95
N ARG A 175 6.30 26.74 0.25
CA ARG A 175 6.12 25.29 0.44
C ARG A 175 4.75 24.83 -0.04
N LEU A 176 3.69 25.58 0.27
CA LEU A 176 2.35 25.32 -0.22
C LEU A 176 2.26 25.41 -1.75
N GLN A 177 2.92 26.40 -2.35
CA GLN A 177 2.99 26.53 -3.81
C GLN A 177 3.68 25.32 -4.46
N ARG A 178 4.83 24.87 -3.94
CA ARG A 178 5.53 23.66 -4.43
C ARG A 178 4.65 22.42 -4.34
N LYS A 179 3.98 22.22 -3.20
CA LYS A 179 3.01 21.13 -2.98
C LYS A 179 1.87 21.18 -4.00
N ARG A 180 1.23 22.34 -4.20
CA ARG A 180 0.16 22.53 -5.20
C ARG A 180 0.67 22.27 -6.63
N ALA A 181 1.87 22.72 -6.96
CA ALA A 181 2.50 22.50 -8.27
C ALA A 181 2.80 21.02 -8.53
N ALA A 182 3.30 20.30 -7.53
CA ALA A 182 3.52 18.85 -7.60
C ALA A 182 2.19 18.12 -7.83
N LYS A 183 1.15 18.44 -7.06
CA LYS A 183 -0.19 17.87 -7.20
C LYS A 183 -0.81 18.15 -8.57
N ALA A 184 -0.72 19.38 -9.07
CA ALA A 184 -1.18 19.73 -10.41
C ALA A 184 -0.40 19.00 -11.53
N SER A 185 0.90 18.80 -11.34
CA SER A 185 1.75 18.07 -12.30
C SER A 185 1.45 16.57 -12.33
N ALA A 186 1.09 15.98 -11.18
CA ALA A 186 0.67 14.59 -11.09
C ALA A 186 -0.65 14.36 -11.86
N VAL A 187 -1.63 15.26 -11.75
CA VAL A 187 -2.92 15.16 -12.48
C VAL A 187 -2.74 15.21 -14.01
N LYS A 188 -1.78 15.99 -14.51
CA LYS A 188 -1.50 16.08 -15.95
C LYS A 188 -0.86 14.81 -16.53
N LYS A 189 -0.16 14.04 -15.72
CA LYS A 189 0.42 12.76 -16.13
C LYS A 189 -0.66 11.70 -16.02
N LYS A 190 -0.96 10.99 -17.11
CA LYS A 190 -1.86 9.84 -17.05
C LYS A 190 -1.32 8.88 -15.98
N PRO A 191 -2.13 8.47 -14.97
CA PRO A 191 -1.70 7.45 -14.05
C PRO A 191 -1.42 6.17 -14.86
N SER A 192 -0.20 5.66 -14.76
CA SER A 192 0.25 4.33 -15.22
C SER A 192 -0.81 3.24 -15.05
N GLY A 193 -1.57 3.26 -13.96
CA GLY A 193 -2.62 2.29 -13.70
C GLY A 193 -3.83 2.34 -14.65
N LEU A 194 -4.10 3.45 -15.35
CA LEU A 194 -5.09 3.44 -16.45
C LEU A 194 -4.59 2.57 -17.61
N GLN A 195 -3.28 2.57 -17.86
CA GLN A 195 -2.69 1.73 -18.89
C GLN A 195 -2.73 0.26 -18.47
N GLN A 196 -2.44 -0.06 -17.21
CA GLN A 196 -2.53 -1.43 -16.72
C GLN A 196 -3.97 -1.97 -16.69
N SER A 197 -4.94 -1.16 -16.26
CA SER A 197 -6.36 -1.53 -16.31
C SER A 197 -6.85 -1.78 -17.75
N ALA A 198 -6.39 -0.98 -18.72
CA ALA A 198 -6.69 -1.21 -20.13
C ALA A 198 -6.10 -2.53 -20.64
N LEU A 199 -4.86 -2.87 -20.24
CA LEU A 199 -4.23 -4.14 -20.58
C LEU A 199 -4.95 -5.36 -19.96
N GLU A 200 -5.43 -5.23 -18.72
CA GLU A 200 -6.23 -6.26 -18.05
C GLU A 200 -7.57 -6.50 -18.73
N GLN A 201 -8.26 -5.42 -19.11
CA GLN A 201 -9.51 -5.52 -19.87
C GLN A 201 -9.29 -6.18 -21.23
N GLU A 202 -8.19 -5.84 -21.90
CA GLU A 202 -7.82 -6.44 -23.18
C GLU A 202 -7.51 -7.94 -23.07
N LEU A 203 -6.83 -8.37 -22.01
CA LEU A 203 -6.63 -9.79 -21.72
C LEU A 203 -7.97 -10.50 -21.45
N HIS A 204 -8.88 -9.86 -20.70
CA HIS A 204 -10.20 -10.42 -20.43
C HIS A 204 -11.01 -10.62 -21.72
N GLU A 205 -11.05 -9.62 -22.61
CA GLU A 205 -11.68 -9.72 -23.92
C GLU A 205 -11.09 -10.86 -24.76
N PHE A 206 -9.76 -11.01 -24.75
CA PHE A 206 -9.08 -12.10 -25.44
C PHE A 206 -9.48 -13.47 -24.88
N LYS A 207 -9.53 -13.64 -23.55
CA LYS A 207 -9.98 -14.89 -22.90
C LYS A 207 -11.42 -15.23 -23.28
N GLU A 208 -12.33 -14.25 -23.28
CA GLU A 208 -13.73 -14.46 -23.68
C GLU A 208 -13.87 -14.88 -25.14
N ASP A 209 -13.07 -14.29 -26.03
CA ASP A 209 -13.07 -14.65 -27.44
C ASP A 209 -12.51 -16.06 -27.69
N LEU A 210 -11.47 -16.47 -26.96
CA LEU A 210 -10.96 -17.84 -26.96
C LEU A 210 -12.03 -18.84 -26.51
N ARG A 211 -12.74 -18.56 -25.41
CA ARG A 211 -13.84 -19.40 -24.91
C ARG A 211 -14.92 -19.59 -25.97
N ARG A 212 -15.31 -18.50 -26.64
CA ARG A 212 -16.39 -18.48 -27.61
C ARG A 212 -16.02 -19.20 -28.92
N ARG A 213 -14.81 -19.00 -29.43
CA ARG A 213 -14.38 -19.54 -30.73
C ARG A 213 -13.88 -20.96 -30.66
N PHE A 214 -13.14 -21.31 -29.61
CA PHE A 214 -12.38 -22.55 -29.55
C PHE A 214 -12.63 -23.35 -28.26
N GLY A 215 -13.15 -22.73 -27.21
CA GLY A 215 -13.20 -23.38 -25.91
C GLY A 215 -14.37 -24.33 -25.69
N GLY A 216 -15.49 -24.16 -26.40
CA GLY A 216 -16.74 -24.84 -26.01
C GLY A 216 -17.12 -24.53 -24.55
N GLY A 217 -16.70 -23.36 -24.05
CA GLY A 217 -16.78 -22.96 -22.64
C GLY A 217 -15.51 -23.18 -21.80
N ASN A 218 -14.53 -23.98 -22.26
CA ASN A 218 -13.30 -24.28 -21.51
C ASN A 218 -12.05 -23.61 -22.11
N LEU A 219 -11.29 -22.85 -21.30
CA LEU A 219 -10.12 -22.11 -21.79
C LEU A 219 -8.89 -22.98 -22.03
N THR A 220 -8.69 -24.03 -21.24
CA THR A 220 -7.60 -24.99 -21.43
C THR A 220 -7.77 -25.75 -22.75
N ARG A 221 -9.01 -26.09 -23.11
CA ARG A 221 -9.32 -26.60 -24.46
C ARG A 221 -9.05 -25.57 -25.54
N ALA A 222 -9.49 -24.33 -25.36
CA ALA A 222 -9.21 -23.26 -26.31
C ALA A 222 -7.71 -23.08 -26.54
N TRP A 223 -6.89 -23.17 -25.48
CA TRP A 223 -5.44 -23.17 -25.56
C TRP A 223 -4.93 -24.31 -26.45
N ARG A 224 -5.35 -25.56 -26.19
CA ARG A 224 -4.96 -26.74 -26.98
C ARG A 224 -5.27 -26.58 -28.47
N LEU A 225 -6.44 -26.05 -28.79
CA LEU A 225 -6.90 -25.89 -30.18
C LEU A 225 -6.24 -24.73 -30.94
N SER A 226 -6.04 -23.59 -30.27
CA SER A 226 -5.75 -22.33 -30.96
C SER A 226 -4.36 -21.76 -30.69
N LEU A 227 -3.71 -22.20 -29.60
CA LEU A 227 -2.45 -21.63 -29.13
C LEU A 227 -1.30 -22.66 -29.15
N SER A 228 -1.44 -23.77 -28.41
CA SER A 228 -0.38 -24.79 -28.29
C SER A 228 -0.93 -26.12 -27.80
N ASP A 229 -0.35 -27.23 -28.27
CA ASP A 229 -0.57 -28.58 -27.73
C ASP A 229 0.24 -28.86 -26.44
N THR A 230 1.19 -27.99 -26.11
CA THR A 230 2.02 -28.02 -24.90
C THR A 230 1.51 -27.09 -23.79
N SER A 231 2.01 -27.24 -22.56
CA SER A 231 1.65 -26.39 -21.41
C SER A 231 2.15 -24.95 -21.52
N VAL A 232 3.19 -24.73 -22.33
CA VAL A 232 3.84 -23.42 -22.52
C VAL A 232 3.98 -23.07 -24.00
N LEU A 233 4.02 -21.77 -24.31
CA LEU A 233 4.07 -21.22 -25.66
C LEU A 233 5.08 -20.07 -25.75
N PRO A 234 6.15 -20.18 -26.56
CA PRO A 234 7.14 -19.12 -26.74
C PRO A 234 6.57 -17.87 -27.41
N ARG A 235 7.13 -16.70 -27.10
CA ARG A 235 6.69 -15.37 -27.60
C ARG A 235 6.37 -15.34 -29.09
N THR A 236 7.32 -15.80 -29.90
CA THR A 236 7.20 -15.74 -31.36
C THR A 236 6.00 -16.54 -31.87
N ARG A 237 5.70 -17.69 -31.26
CA ARG A 237 4.56 -18.52 -31.64
C ARG A 237 3.24 -17.92 -31.14
N PHE A 238 3.23 -17.38 -29.92
CA PHE A 238 2.06 -16.67 -29.38
C PHE A 238 1.67 -15.49 -30.27
N LEU A 239 2.61 -14.63 -30.65
CA LEU A 239 2.31 -13.47 -31.51
C LEU A 239 1.77 -13.90 -32.89
N LYS A 240 2.28 -14.99 -33.45
CA LYS A 240 1.75 -15.57 -34.71
C LYS A 240 0.32 -16.08 -34.53
N ALA A 241 0.03 -16.77 -33.42
CA ALA A 241 -1.32 -17.24 -33.12
C ALA A 241 -2.29 -16.07 -32.93
N CYS A 242 -1.91 -15.05 -32.15
CA CYS A 242 -2.68 -13.80 -32.02
C CYS A 242 -2.95 -13.15 -33.37
N ALA A 243 -1.94 -13.05 -34.25
CA ALA A 243 -2.12 -12.47 -35.58
C ALA A 243 -3.14 -13.25 -36.42
N LYS A 244 -3.10 -14.58 -36.41
CA LYS A 244 -4.08 -15.44 -37.09
C LYS A 244 -5.50 -15.26 -36.56
N MET A 245 -5.65 -14.93 -35.28
CA MET A 245 -6.95 -14.73 -34.62
C MET A 245 -7.49 -13.29 -34.75
N GLY A 246 -6.75 -12.38 -35.38
CA GLY A 246 -7.14 -10.97 -35.55
C GLY A 246 -6.59 -10.02 -34.47
N TYR A 247 -5.73 -10.49 -33.57
CA TYR A 247 -5.11 -9.72 -32.50
C TYR A 247 -3.70 -9.23 -32.85
N ALA A 248 -3.35 -9.09 -34.14
CA ALA A 248 -2.00 -8.71 -34.58
C ALA A 248 -1.50 -7.40 -33.93
N LYS A 249 -2.39 -6.39 -33.81
CA LYS A 249 -2.06 -5.09 -33.21
C LYS A 249 -1.94 -5.14 -31.68
N LYS A 250 -2.69 -6.06 -31.04
CA LYS A 250 -2.81 -6.21 -29.59
C LYS A 250 -1.86 -7.28 -29.02
N GLY A 251 -1.24 -8.08 -29.87
CA GLY A 251 -0.48 -9.27 -29.45
C GLY A 251 0.70 -8.97 -28.52
N LYS A 252 1.37 -7.80 -28.68
CA LYS A 252 2.47 -7.40 -27.79
C LYS A 252 1.98 -7.09 -26.37
N ASP A 253 0.84 -6.43 -26.28
CA ASP A 253 0.21 -6.03 -25.03
C ASP A 253 -0.39 -7.25 -24.31
N LEU A 254 -1.06 -8.12 -25.05
CA LEU A 254 -1.49 -9.44 -24.56
C LEU A 254 -0.30 -10.27 -24.09
N TRP A 255 0.80 -10.30 -24.84
CA TRP A 255 2.00 -11.02 -24.39
C TRP A 255 2.53 -10.46 -23.07
N LYS A 256 2.58 -9.14 -22.91
CA LYS A 256 3.00 -8.50 -21.65
C LYS A 256 2.12 -8.93 -20.46
N MET A 257 0.84 -9.20 -20.72
CA MET A 257 -0.10 -9.67 -19.70
C MET A 257 -0.11 -11.18 -19.49
N MET A 258 0.37 -11.95 -20.46
CA MET A 258 0.54 -13.39 -20.41
C MET A 258 1.87 -13.72 -19.73
N ASP A 259 2.99 -13.34 -20.32
CA ASP A 259 4.36 -13.51 -19.82
C ASP A 259 4.71 -12.44 -18.76
N LYS A 260 3.84 -12.28 -17.75
CA LYS A 260 4.12 -11.42 -16.59
C LYS A 260 5.40 -11.84 -15.88
N THR A 261 5.70 -13.13 -15.96
CA THR A 261 6.83 -13.77 -15.31
C THR A 261 8.18 -13.46 -15.98
N GLY A 262 8.17 -12.81 -17.15
CA GLY A 262 9.38 -12.58 -17.96
C GLY A 262 10.12 -13.87 -18.31
N SER A 263 9.44 -15.01 -18.21
CA SER A 263 9.98 -16.34 -18.49
C SER A 263 10.31 -16.52 -19.97
N GLY A 264 9.72 -15.68 -20.83
CA GLY A 264 9.78 -15.82 -22.28
C GLY A 264 8.75 -16.79 -22.84
N PHE A 265 7.88 -17.33 -21.98
CA PHE A 265 6.81 -18.26 -22.31
C PHE A 265 5.49 -17.78 -21.72
N ALA A 266 4.41 -17.96 -22.48
CA ALA A 266 3.05 -17.93 -21.94
C ALA A 266 2.69 -19.35 -21.50
N SER A 267 1.96 -19.52 -20.40
CA SER A 267 1.54 -20.84 -19.92
C SER A 267 0.03 -20.98 -19.82
N VAL A 268 -0.46 -22.23 -19.86
CA VAL A 268 -1.89 -22.54 -19.79
C VAL A 268 -2.50 -22.16 -18.43
N ASP A 269 -1.73 -22.27 -17.35
CA ASP A 269 -2.16 -21.90 -16.00
C ASP A 269 -2.33 -20.39 -15.81
N GLU A 270 -1.63 -19.54 -16.58
CA GLU A 270 -1.85 -18.09 -16.58
C GLU A 270 -3.24 -17.70 -17.14
N ILE A 271 -3.83 -18.57 -17.95
CA ILE A 271 -5.16 -18.37 -18.52
C ILE A 271 -6.25 -19.04 -17.68
N ASP A 272 -6.03 -20.29 -17.26
CA ASP A 272 -7.02 -21.13 -16.58
C ASP A 272 -6.37 -22.07 -15.54
N PRO A 273 -5.95 -21.54 -14.38
CA PRO A 273 -5.16 -22.29 -13.40
C PRO A 273 -5.94 -23.44 -12.76
N ARG A 274 -7.26 -23.28 -12.62
CA ARG A 274 -8.14 -24.31 -12.03
C ARG A 274 -8.26 -25.52 -12.93
N THR A 275 -8.54 -25.32 -14.21
CA THR A 275 -8.59 -26.43 -15.16
C THR A 275 -7.22 -27.05 -15.35
N ALA A 276 -6.16 -26.25 -15.44
CA ALA A 276 -4.78 -26.75 -15.50
C ALA A 276 -4.44 -27.66 -14.30
N GLN A 277 -4.89 -27.31 -13.09
CA GLN A 277 -4.72 -28.18 -11.92
C GLN A 277 -5.42 -29.54 -12.06
N VAL A 278 -6.64 -29.58 -12.60
CA VAL A 278 -7.38 -30.85 -12.77
C VAL A 278 -6.66 -31.76 -13.75
N VAL A 279 -6.22 -31.22 -14.89
CA VAL A 279 -5.48 -31.98 -15.91
C VAL A 279 -4.13 -32.45 -15.33
N ALA A 280 -3.47 -31.63 -14.49
CA ALA A 280 -2.20 -31.98 -13.85
C ALA A 280 -2.33 -33.16 -12.89
N HIS A 281 -3.39 -33.17 -12.08
CA HIS A 281 -3.70 -34.31 -11.22
C HIS A 281 -4.10 -35.54 -12.01
N PHE A 282 -4.83 -35.38 -13.12
CA PHE A 282 -5.20 -36.51 -13.98
C PHE A 282 -3.96 -37.16 -14.60
N LYS A 283 -3.06 -36.35 -15.18
CA LYS A 283 -1.78 -36.83 -15.70
C LYS A 283 -1.00 -37.58 -14.63
N LYS A 284 -0.78 -36.96 -13.45
CA LYS A 284 -0.07 -37.60 -12.34
C LYS A 284 -0.72 -38.93 -11.93
N PHE A 285 -2.04 -38.95 -11.84
CA PHE A 285 -2.79 -40.15 -11.49
C PHE A 285 -2.60 -41.28 -12.51
N LEU A 286 -2.57 -40.97 -13.81
CA LEU A 286 -2.31 -41.94 -14.84
C LEU A 286 -0.85 -42.45 -14.79
N ASP A 287 0.11 -41.52 -14.75
CA ASP A 287 1.55 -41.81 -14.73
C ASP A 287 1.96 -42.67 -13.52
N GLU A 288 1.27 -42.55 -12.38
CA GLU A 288 1.54 -43.34 -11.17
C GLU A 288 0.90 -44.74 -11.17
N ARG A 289 -0.11 -44.98 -12.02
CA ARG A 289 -0.93 -46.22 -11.99
C ARG A 289 -0.82 -47.10 -13.21
N PHE A 290 -0.47 -46.53 -14.35
CA PHE A 290 -0.42 -47.24 -15.62
C PHE A 290 0.97 -47.14 -16.23
N GLU A 291 1.35 -48.16 -16.99
CA GLU A 291 2.64 -48.18 -17.71
C GLU A 291 2.63 -47.15 -18.86
N ASP A 292 1.50 -47.02 -19.54
CA ASP A 292 1.28 -46.07 -20.63
C ASP A 292 -0.19 -45.58 -20.67
N TYR A 293 -0.47 -44.64 -21.58
CA TYR A 293 -1.82 -44.10 -21.75
C TYR A 293 -2.78 -45.02 -22.50
N HIS A 294 -2.26 -46.05 -23.20
CA HIS A 294 -3.09 -47.07 -23.83
C HIS A 294 -3.77 -47.95 -22.77
N ALA A 295 -2.98 -48.46 -21.81
CA ALA A 295 -3.49 -49.22 -20.67
C ALA A 295 -4.47 -48.39 -19.81
N ALA A 296 -4.19 -47.10 -19.62
CA ALA A 296 -5.12 -46.19 -18.96
C ALA A 296 -6.46 -46.05 -19.72
N PHE A 297 -6.41 -45.96 -21.05
CA PHE A 297 -7.59 -45.86 -21.90
C PHE A 297 -8.44 -47.13 -21.83
N GLU A 298 -7.83 -48.32 -21.92
CA GLU A 298 -8.56 -49.61 -21.82
C GLU A 298 -9.33 -49.74 -20.51
N GLU A 299 -8.76 -49.29 -19.39
CA GLU A 299 -9.42 -49.32 -18.08
C GLU A 299 -10.56 -48.30 -17.95
N LEU A 300 -10.49 -47.19 -18.68
CA LEU A 300 -11.56 -46.19 -18.74
C LEU A 300 -12.66 -46.58 -19.75
N ASP A 301 -12.34 -47.37 -20.77
CA ASP A 301 -13.25 -47.88 -21.79
C ASP A 301 -14.05 -49.11 -21.32
N LEU A 302 -14.91 -48.88 -20.33
CA LEU A 302 -15.70 -49.92 -19.64
C LEU A 302 -16.52 -50.86 -20.57
N ASP A 303 -16.83 -50.46 -21.80
CA ASP A 303 -17.61 -51.26 -22.76
C ASP A 303 -16.81 -51.72 -23.99
N GLY A 304 -15.51 -51.39 -24.08
CA GLY A 304 -14.62 -51.81 -25.15
C GLY A 304 -14.96 -51.21 -26.52
N THR A 305 -15.66 -50.08 -26.56
CA THR A 305 -16.10 -49.46 -27.82
C THR A 305 -15.03 -48.61 -28.50
N ARG A 306 -13.88 -48.43 -27.85
CA ARG A 306 -12.82 -47.48 -28.17
C ARG A 306 -13.31 -46.02 -28.20
N LYS A 307 -14.42 -45.73 -27.53
CA LYS A 307 -15.13 -44.45 -27.57
C LYS A 307 -15.76 -44.14 -26.22
N ILE A 308 -15.05 -43.37 -25.40
CA ILE A 308 -15.47 -43.10 -24.03
C ILE A 308 -16.40 -41.89 -23.99
N ARG A 309 -17.64 -42.08 -23.53
CA ARG A 309 -18.61 -40.96 -23.34
C ARG A 309 -18.54 -40.39 -21.94
N LEU A 310 -19.03 -39.15 -21.73
CA LEU A 310 -18.95 -38.45 -20.44
C LEU A 310 -19.43 -39.27 -19.23
N ARG A 311 -20.57 -39.96 -19.32
CA ARG A 311 -21.09 -40.78 -18.21
C ARG A 311 -20.16 -41.95 -17.87
N GLN A 312 -19.62 -42.61 -18.90
CA GLN A 312 -18.67 -43.71 -18.76
C GLN A 312 -17.36 -43.20 -18.17
N PHE A 313 -16.85 -42.06 -18.66
CA PHE A 313 -15.65 -41.42 -18.13
C PHE A 313 -15.80 -41.06 -16.64
N GLN A 314 -16.94 -40.50 -16.25
CA GLN A 314 -17.27 -40.21 -14.84
C GLN A 314 -17.26 -41.47 -13.97
N GLN A 315 -17.89 -42.55 -14.44
CA GLN A 315 -17.93 -43.83 -13.74
C GLN A 315 -16.54 -44.48 -13.65
N GLY A 316 -15.77 -44.46 -14.74
CA GLY A 316 -14.41 -44.98 -14.81
C GLY A 316 -13.48 -44.27 -13.82
N LEU A 317 -13.46 -42.93 -13.84
CA LEU A 317 -12.66 -42.15 -12.88
C LEU A 317 -13.07 -42.40 -11.42
N GLN A 318 -14.36 -42.54 -11.15
CA GLN A 318 -14.84 -42.85 -9.81
C GLN A 318 -14.40 -44.27 -9.38
N LYS A 319 -14.52 -45.26 -10.26
CA LYS A 319 -14.13 -46.66 -10.00
C LYS A 319 -12.62 -46.78 -9.77
N LEU A 320 -11.81 -46.04 -10.52
CA LEU A 320 -10.35 -46.02 -10.38
C LEU A 320 -9.88 -45.18 -9.18
N GLY A 321 -10.78 -44.45 -8.50
CA GLY A 321 -10.46 -43.67 -7.31
C GLY A 321 -9.72 -42.36 -7.63
N PHE A 322 -9.98 -41.75 -8.78
CA PHE A 322 -9.40 -40.44 -9.11
C PHE A 322 -9.90 -39.36 -8.13
N PRO A 323 -9.03 -38.65 -7.40
CA PRO A 323 -9.47 -37.72 -6.34
C PRO A 323 -10.35 -36.56 -6.83
N PHE A 324 -10.22 -36.18 -8.10
CA PHE A 324 -10.99 -35.09 -8.72
C PHE A 324 -12.12 -35.61 -9.63
N HIS A 325 -12.66 -36.82 -9.37
CA HIS A 325 -13.74 -37.40 -10.18
C HIS A 325 -14.98 -36.49 -10.30
N THR A 326 -15.23 -35.61 -9.32
CA THR A 326 -16.31 -34.62 -9.36
C THR A 326 -16.10 -33.55 -10.45
N GLN A 327 -14.87 -33.34 -10.91
CA GLN A 327 -14.49 -32.45 -12.00
C GLN A 327 -14.30 -33.18 -13.33
N ALA A 328 -14.76 -34.44 -13.45
CA ALA A 328 -14.65 -35.24 -14.66
C ALA A 328 -15.27 -34.58 -15.89
N ALA A 329 -16.34 -33.77 -15.75
CA ALA A 329 -16.91 -33.03 -16.88
C ALA A 329 -15.96 -31.95 -17.43
N THR A 330 -15.24 -31.25 -16.53
CA THR A 330 -14.21 -30.27 -16.92
C THR A 330 -13.07 -30.96 -17.64
N LEU A 331 -12.60 -32.08 -17.10
CA LEU A 331 -11.54 -32.87 -17.71
C LEU A 331 -11.96 -33.45 -19.07
N PHE A 332 -13.18 -33.99 -19.15
CA PHE A 332 -13.76 -34.50 -20.40
C PHE A 332 -13.76 -33.42 -21.48
N ALA A 333 -14.22 -32.21 -21.15
CA ALA A 333 -14.21 -31.08 -22.06
C ALA A 333 -12.81 -30.60 -22.45
N VAL A 334 -11.77 -30.92 -21.68
CA VAL A 334 -10.38 -30.67 -22.11
C VAL A 334 -9.92 -31.75 -23.06
N LEU A 335 -10.23 -33.02 -22.77
CA LEU A 335 -9.81 -34.19 -23.56
C LEU A 335 -10.49 -34.23 -24.93
N ASP A 336 -11.82 -34.06 -24.98
CA ASP A 336 -12.68 -33.98 -26.17
C ASP A 336 -12.36 -32.71 -26.98
N LEU A 337 -11.26 -32.77 -27.74
CA LEU A 337 -10.68 -31.62 -28.40
C LEU A 337 -11.58 -31.11 -29.53
N ASP A 338 -12.23 -32.00 -30.28
CA ASP A 338 -13.08 -31.66 -31.42
C ASP A 338 -14.55 -31.41 -31.04
N CYS A 339 -14.95 -31.61 -29.77
CA CYS A 339 -16.32 -31.51 -29.29
C CYS A 339 -17.28 -32.52 -29.93
N ASN A 340 -16.78 -33.71 -30.28
CA ASN A 340 -17.63 -34.79 -30.78
C ASN A 340 -18.37 -35.56 -29.66
N HIS A 341 -18.16 -35.16 -28.39
CA HIS A 341 -18.75 -35.76 -27.19
C HIS A 341 -18.27 -37.18 -26.88
N VAL A 342 -17.08 -37.53 -27.36
CA VAL A 342 -16.39 -38.79 -27.16
C VAL A 342 -14.92 -38.50 -26.89
N ILE A 343 -14.29 -39.33 -26.05
CA ILE A 343 -12.83 -39.38 -25.91
C ILE A 343 -12.36 -40.66 -26.61
N ASP A 344 -11.41 -40.52 -27.51
CA ASP A 344 -10.67 -41.65 -28.08
C ASP A 344 -9.23 -41.73 -27.52
N GLU A 345 -8.48 -42.70 -28.02
CA GLU A 345 -7.13 -42.98 -27.54
C GLU A 345 -6.15 -41.82 -27.88
N ASP A 346 -6.34 -41.18 -29.04
CA ASP A 346 -5.49 -40.08 -29.50
C ASP A 346 -5.68 -38.83 -28.61
N ASP A 347 -6.87 -38.65 -28.03
CA ASP A 347 -7.17 -37.55 -27.11
C ASP A 347 -6.32 -37.55 -25.83
N LEU A 348 -5.73 -38.69 -25.43
CA LEU A 348 -4.82 -38.79 -24.28
C LEU A 348 -3.36 -38.47 -24.63
N HIS A 349 -2.96 -38.62 -25.89
CA HIS A 349 -1.55 -38.56 -26.30
C HIS A 349 -0.87 -37.20 -26.03
N PHE A 350 -1.63 -36.10 -25.97
CA PHE A 350 -1.05 -34.80 -25.59
C PHE A 350 -0.49 -34.79 -24.16
N LEU A 351 -0.98 -35.66 -23.26
CA LEU A 351 -0.49 -35.77 -21.87
C LEU A 351 0.97 -36.19 -21.80
N GLU A 352 1.51 -36.86 -22.81
CA GLU A 352 2.94 -37.20 -22.91
C GLU A 352 3.81 -35.94 -23.02
N LYS A 353 3.35 -34.98 -23.83
CA LYS A 353 4.08 -33.72 -24.09
C LYS A 353 3.73 -32.62 -23.08
N TRP A 354 2.64 -32.78 -22.35
CA TRP A 354 2.11 -31.77 -21.45
C TRP A 354 2.77 -31.85 -20.07
N SER A 355 3.65 -30.89 -19.77
CA SER A 355 4.38 -30.81 -18.50
C SER A 355 3.80 -29.69 -17.61
N PRO A 356 2.98 -30.02 -16.59
CA PRO A 356 2.40 -29.01 -15.71
C PRO A 356 3.43 -28.46 -14.71
N LEU A 357 3.19 -27.24 -14.22
CA LEU A 357 4.03 -26.64 -13.18
C LEU A 357 3.93 -27.46 -11.86
N PRO A 358 5.03 -27.68 -11.13
CA PRO A 358 5.06 -28.57 -9.97
C PRO A 358 4.02 -28.24 -8.89
N PHE A 359 3.75 -26.95 -8.66
CA PHE A 359 2.80 -26.53 -7.63
C PHE A 359 1.36 -26.92 -7.93
N LEU A 360 1.01 -27.24 -9.19
CA LEU A 360 -0.36 -27.63 -9.54
C LEU A 360 -0.78 -28.95 -8.89
N THR A 361 0.17 -29.86 -8.64
CA THR A 361 -0.06 -31.17 -7.99
C THR A 361 0.49 -31.26 -6.56
N ALA A 362 1.08 -30.18 -6.06
CA ALA A 362 1.65 -30.13 -4.73
C ALA A 362 0.55 -29.99 -3.67
N THR A 363 0.72 -30.70 -2.56
CA THR A 363 -0.08 -30.47 -1.36
C THR A 363 0.44 -29.22 -0.62
N PRO A 364 -0.44 -28.33 -0.11
CA PRO A 364 -0.01 -27.19 0.69
C PRO A 364 0.87 -27.62 1.87
N ASN A 365 2.03 -26.99 2.01
CA ASN A 365 3.02 -27.30 3.05
C ASN A 365 3.30 -26.06 3.91
N LEU A 366 2.63 -25.96 5.05
CA LEU A 366 2.76 -24.83 5.97
C LEU A 366 4.17 -24.73 6.59
N ASN A 367 4.81 -25.87 6.88
CA ASN A 367 6.17 -25.90 7.42
C ASN A 367 7.18 -25.37 6.40
N ALA A 368 7.01 -25.73 5.12
CA ALA A 368 7.87 -25.22 4.05
C ALA A 368 7.63 -23.72 3.81
N LYS A 369 6.36 -23.26 3.84
CA LYS A 369 6.01 -21.84 3.80
C LYS A 369 6.70 -21.05 4.92
N ASP A 370 6.60 -21.52 6.16
CA ASP A 370 7.23 -20.85 7.31
C ASP A 370 8.75 -20.88 7.22
N GLY A 371 9.33 -21.98 6.72
CA GLY A 371 10.76 -22.11 6.43
C GLY A 371 11.24 -21.09 5.40
N VAL A 372 10.51 -20.91 4.30
CA VAL A 372 10.80 -19.90 3.27
C VAL A 372 10.69 -18.50 3.87
N LYS A 373 9.61 -18.18 4.58
CA LYS A 373 9.43 -16.87 5.24
C LYS A 373 10.58 -16.56 6.20
N LYS A 374 10.93 -17.50 7.09
CA LYS A 374 12.04 -17.33 8.04
C LYS A 374 13.36 -17.09 7.33
N LEU A 375 13.67 -17.86 6.28
CA LEU A 375 14.91 -17.73 5.52
C LEU A 375 15.02 -16.38 4.81
N LEU A 376 13.93 -15.95 4.16
CA LEU A 376 13.85 -14.67 3.47
C LEU A 376 14.05 -13.50 4.44
N LEU A 377 13.35 -13.53 5.58
CA LEU A 377 13.42 -12.47 6.60
C LEU A 377 14.75 -12.46 7.35
N HIS A 378 15.34 -13.62 7.65
CA HIS A 378 16.63 -13.72 8.33
C HIS A 378 17.79 -13.16 7.48
N ARG A 379 17.76 -13.36 6.15
CA ARG A 379 18.87 -12.96 5.27
C ARG A 379 18.93 -11.45 5.00
N TYR A 380 17.78 -10.78 4.99
CA TYR A 380 17.71 -9.36 4.60
C TYR A 380 17.22 -8.43 5.71
N HIS A 381 16.77 -8.97 6.85
CA HIS A 381 16.27 -8.27 8.03
C HIS A 381 15.09 -7.30 7.81
N ARG A 382 14.73 -6.99 6.56
CA ARG A 382 13.70 -6.04 6.14
C ARG A 382 12.81 -6.67 5.06
N PRO A 383 11.51 -6.91 5.33
CA PRO A 383 10.59 -7.57 4.40
C PRO A 383 10.49 -6.87 3.04
N VAL A 384 10.43 -5.54 3.03
CA VAL A 384 10.29 -4.73 1.80
C VAL A 384 11.51 -4.85 0.89
N LYS A 385 12.70 -4.97 1.48
CA LYS A 385 13.93 -5.18 0.71
C LYS A 385 13.94 -6.54 0.01
N VAL A 386 13.58 -7.61 0.73
CA VAL A 386 13.39 -8.94 0.13
C VAL A 386 12.39 -8.87 -1.02
N TRP A 387 11.26 -8.22 -0.75
CA TRP A 387 10.19 -8.07 -1.71
C TRP A 387 10.72 -7.45 -3.00
N ARG A 388 11.28 -6.25 -2.90
CA ARG A 388 11.72 -5.45 -4.05
C ARG A 388 12.94 -6.00 -4.80
N GLN A 389 13.85 -6.68 -4.10
CA GLN A 389 15.08 -7.16 -4.74
C GLN A 389 14.96 -8.60 -5.25
N LEU A 390 14.06 -9.40 -4.68
CA LEU A 390 14.07 -10.84 -4.88
C LEU A 390 12.73 -11.42 -5.33
N LEU A 391 11.61 -10.99 -4.75
CA LEU A 391 10.28 -11.56 -5.02
C LEU A 391 9.48 -10.79 -6.08
N ASP A 392 9.65 -9.47 -6.19
CA ASP A 392 8.94 -8.58 -7.10
C ASP A 392 9.97 -7.80 -7.93
N ARG A 393 10.67 -8.54 -8.79
CA ARG A 393 11.83 -8.02 -9.54
C ARG A 393 11.40 -7.17 -10.72
N ASP A 394 10.19 -7.38 -11.20
CA ASP A 394 9.58 -6.62 -12.29
C ASP A 394 8.84 -5.37 -11.81
N GLY A 395 8.63 -5.23 -10.49
CA GLY A 395 7.93 -4.09 -9.88
C GLY A 395 6.42 -4.12 -10.12
N SER A 396 5.85 -5.30 -10.39
CA SER A 396 4.42 -5.50 -10.57
C SER A 396 3.62 -5.45 -9.26
N ASN A 397 4.30 -5.36 -8.11
CA ASN A 397 3.74 -5.49 -6.75
C ASN A 397 3.08 -6.85 -6.50
N ARG A 398 3.50 -7.85 -7.28
CA ARG A 398 3.05 -9.25 -7.20
C ARG A 398 4.28 -10.12 -7.40
N CYS A 399 4.37 -11.20 -6.63
CA CYS A 399 5.40 -12.22 -6.84
C CYS A 399 4.73 -13.43 -7.47
N ASN A 400 5.15 -13.84 -8.65
CA ASN A 400 4.65 -15.06 -9.30
C ASN A 400 5.47 -16.31 -8.91
N TRP A 401 5.06 -17.49 -9.38
CA TRP A 401 5.74 -18.76 -9.08
C TRP A 401 7.23 -18.76 -9.45
N HIS A 402 7.60 -18.17 -10.59
CA HIS A 402 8.99 -18.18 -11.08
C HIS A 402 9.87 -17.26 -10.25
N GLU A 403 9.37 -16.08 -9.87
CA GLU A 403 10.06 -15.17 -8.95
C GLU A 403 10.22 -15.82 -7.58
N PHE A 404 9.18 -16.46 -7.07
CA PHE A 404 9.23 -17.20 -5.81
C PHE A 404 10.23 -18.36 -5.85
N LEU A 405 10.22 -19.15 -6.93
CA LEU A 405 11.16 -20.25 -7.15
C LEU A 405 12.60 -19.74 -7.23
N PHE A 406 12.83 -18.64 -7.96
CA PHE A 406 14.13 -17.98 -8.04
C PHE A 406 14.58 -17.50 -6.66
N ALA A 407 13.69 -16.83 -5.91
CA ALA A 407 13.97 -16.33 -4.57
C ALA A 407 14.34 -17.45 -3.60
N CYS A 408 13.57 -18.55 -3.59
CA CYS A 408 13.87 -19.72 -2.78
C CYS A 408 15.25 -20.31 -3.12
N LYS A 409 15.56 -20.48 -4.41
CA LYS A 409 16.85 -21.01 -4.86
C LYS A 409 18.03 -20.07 -4.54
N ALA A 410 17.87 -18.78 -4.79
CA ALA A 410 18.89 -17.76 -4.49
C ALA A 410 19.18 -17.66 -2.98
N CYS A 411 18.17 -17.92 -2.15
CA CYS A 411 18.30 -17.99 -0.70
C CYS A 411 18.87 -19.32 -0.19
N GLY A 412 19.02 -20.35 -1.04
CA GLY A 412 19.49 -21.68 -0.63
C GLY A 412 18.43 -22.50 0.11
N PHE A 413 17.14 -22.26 -0.17
CA PHE A 413 16.07 -23.09 0.39
C PHE A 413 16.02 -24.44 -0.34
N HIS A 414 16.21 -25.53 0.41
CA HIS A 414 16.21 -26.90 -0.11
C HIS A 414 14.96 -27.72 0.27
N GLY A 415 13.95 -27.08 0.90
CA GLY A 415 12.70 -27.74 1.25
C GLY A 415 11.70 -27.84 0.10
N ASP A 416 10.45 -28.13 0.44
CA ASP A 416 9.33 -28.28 -0.50
C ASP A 416 8.82 -26.91 -1.01
N ILE A 417 9.48 -26.37 -2.05
CA ILE A 417 9.10 -25.11 -2.69
C ILE A 417 7.68 -25.16 -3.30
N PRO A 418 7.29 -26.21 -4.06
CA PRO A 418 5.93 -26.31 -4.60
C PRO A 418 4.84 -26.29 -3.52
N GLY A 419 5.03 -27.03 -2.43
CA GLY A 419 4.10 -27.03 -1.30
C GLY A 419 4.08 -25.71 -0.54
N ALA A 420 5.22 -25.04 -0.38
CA ALA A 420 5.29 -23.70 0.21
C ALA A 420 4.49 -22.67 -0.60
N TRP A 421 4.65 -22.68 -1.93
CA TRP A 421 3.86 -21.82 -2.82
C TRP A 421 2.38 -22.12 -2.74
N ARG A 422 2.00 -23.40 -2.80
CA ARG A 422 0.60 -23.82 -2.70
C ARG A 422 -0.04 -23.37 -1.37
N ALA A 423 0.73 -23.31 -0.30
CA ALA A 423 0.29 -22.79 1.00
C ALA A 423 0.19 -21.26 1.07
N LEU A 424 0.84 -20.52 0.16
CA LEU A 424 0.72 -19.07 0.03
C LEU A 424 -0.43 -18.71 -0.94
N ASP A 425 -0.45 -19.30 -2.13
CA ASP A 425 -1.44 -19.09 -3.19
C ASP A 425 -2.55 -20.17 -3.13
N ALA A 426 -3.25 -20.28 -2.00
CA ALA A 426 -4.22 -21.35 -1.77
C ALA A 426 -5.40 -21.32 -2.77
N ASP A 427 -5.79 -20.13 -3.24
CA ASP A 427 -6.89 -19.89 -4.17
C ASP A 427 -6.50 -19.99 -5.66
N LEU A 428 -5.23 -20.26 -5.98
CA LEU A 428 -4.70 -20.38 -7.36
C LEU A 428 -4.92 -19.09 -8.16
N ILE A 429 -4.69 -17.96 -7.51
CA ILE A 429 -4.68 -16.66 -8.17
C ILE A 429 -3.42 -16.53 -9.04
N GLY A 430 -2.34 -17.26 -8.72
CA GLY A 430 -1.11 -17.35 -9.51
C GLY A 430 -0.05 -16.31 -9.13
N TYR A 431 -0.28 -15.54 -8.07
CA TYR A 431 0.69 -14.64 -7.48
C TYR A 431 0.45 -14.49 -5.99
N ILE A 432 1.48 -14.04 -5.28
CA ILE A 432 1.41 -13.61 -3.89
C ILE A 432 1.67 -12.10 -3.81
N THR A 433 1.29 -11.45 -2.71
CA THR A 433 1.52 -10.01 -2.48
C THR A 433 2.37 -9.76 -1.24
N LEU A 434 2.92 -8.53 -1.08
CA LEU A 434 3.67 -8.18 0.12
C LEU A 434 2.82 -8.40 1.38
N LYS A 435 1.50 -8.16 1.32
CA LYS A 435 0.59 -8.39 2.45
C LYS A 435 0.67 -9.82 2.97
N GLU A 436 0.76 -10.81 2.08
CA GLU A 436 0.83 -12.23 2.46
C GLU A 436 2.20 -12.62 3.01
N LEU A 437 3.26 -11.89 2.65
CA LEU A 437 4.58 -12.04 3.21
C LEU A 437 4.67 -11.40 4.60
N ASP A 438 4.35 -10.11 4.66
CA ASP A 438 4.47 -9.21 5.82
C ASP A 438 3.42 -8.07 5.74
N GLU A 439 2.35 -8.22 6.53
CA GLU A 439 1.22 -7.29 6.53
C GLU A 439 1.57 -5.91 7.08
N ASP A 440 2.44 -5.83 8.09
CA ASP A 440 2.83 -4.57 8.73
C ASP A 440 3.61 -3.67 7.76
N SER A 441 4.57 -4.24 7.01
CA SER A 441 5.28 -3.50 5.96
C SER A 441 4.33 -3.05 4.86
N TYR A 442 3.38 -3.89 4.46
CA TYR A 442 2.37 -3.52 3.46
C TYR A 442 1.53 -2.33 3.93
N ASN A 443 1.02 -2.36 5.17
CA ASN A 443 0.21 -1.30 5.73
C ASN A 443 0.98 0.03 5.83
N THR A 444 2.24 -0.03 6.30
CA THR A 444 3.12 1.14 6.41
C THR A 444 3.31 1.84 5.05
N LEU A 445 3.56 1.05 3.99
CA LEU A 445 3.75 1.59 2.63
C LEU A 445 2.44 2.12 2.05
N MET A 446 1.32 1.44 2.30
CA MET A 446 0.01 1.89 1.84
C MET A 446 -0.46 3.17 2.52
N GLU A 447 -0.18 3.34 3.81
CA GLU A 447 -0.46 4.58 4.54
C GLU A 447 0.31 5.76 3.96
N PHE A 448 1.62 5.61 3.78
CA PHE A 448 2.42 6.67 3.15
C PHE A 448 1.98 6.96 1.73
N ARG A 449 1.68 5.93 0.94
CA ARG A 449 1.18 6.10 -0.42
C ARG A 449 -0.12 6.90 -0.45
N THR A 450 -1.10 6.53 0.37
CA THR A 450 -2.39 7.24 0.43
C THR A 450 -2.17 8.70 0.81
N TRP A 451 -1.38 8.95 1.86
CA TRP A 451 -1.02 10.29 2.27
C TRP A 451 -0.31 11.08 1.15
N ALA A 452 0.68 10.48 0.48
CA ALA A 452 1.42 11.14 -0.60
C ALA A 452 0.54 11.49 -1.81
N LEU A 453 -0.45 10.65 -2.12
CA LEU A 453 -1.46 10.92 -3.14
C LEU A 453 -2.37 12.08 -2.74
N ASP A 454 -2.84 12.10 -1.50
CA ASP A 454 -3.74 13.15 -1.00
C ASP A 454 -3.02 14.50 -0.93
N GLU A 455 -1.77 14.51 -0.47
CA GLU A 455 -1.02 15.74 -0.25
C GLU A 455 -0.31 16.27 -1.52
N PHE A 456 0.26 15.37 -2.34
CA PHE A 456 1.13 15.73 -3.47
C PHE A 456 0.67 15.14 -4.82
N GLY A 457 -0.42 14.38 -4.84
CA GLY A 457 -0.95 13.73 -6.04
C GLY A 457 -0.19 12.46 -6.48
N SER A 458 0.98 12.17 -5.89
CA SER A 458 1.80 10.98 -6.17
C SER A 458 2.97 10.91 -5.18
N ALA A 459 3.49 9.71 -4.94
CA ALA A 459 4.74 9.46 -4.22
C ALA A 459 5.94 10.14 -4.93
N LYS A 460 5.97 10.14 -6.27
CA LYS A 460 6.94 10.93 -7.04
C LYS A 460 6.81 12.44 -6.82
N GLY A 461 5.57 12.93 -6.70
CA GLY A 461 5.27 14.33 -6.36
C GLY A 461 5.80 14.68 -4.98
N ALA A 462 5.57 13.82 -3.98
CA ALA A 462 6.13 13.97 -2.64
C ALA A 462 7.66 14.03 -2.68
N PHE A 463 8.32 13.08 -3.36
CA PHE A 463 9.77 13.06 -3.52
C PHE A 463 10.33 14.39 -4.04
N THR A 464 9.72 14.95 -5.10
CA THR A 464 10.16 16.21 -5.72
C THR A 464 10.02 17.40 -4.78
N VAL A 465 9.07 17.36 -3.84
CA VAL A 465 8.87 18.41 -2.85
C VAL A 465 9.82 18.24 -1.66
N PHE A 466 10.14 17.00 -1.30
CA PHE A 466 11.04 16.66 -0.20
C PHE A 466 12.50 16.97 -0.55
N ASP A 467 12.89 16.76 -1.81
CA ASP A 467 14.23 17.01 -2.36
C ASP A 467 14.47 18.51 -2.52
N ARG A 468 14.84 19.16 -1.40
CA ARG A 468 14.96 20.62 -1.32
C ARG A 468 16.20 21.13 -2.01
N ASP A 469 17.28 20.37 -1.93
CA ASP A 469 18.58 20.73 -2.49
C ASP A 469 18.72 20.31 -3.97
N GLY A 470 17.79 19.50 -4.48
CA GLY A 470 17.77 19.05 -5.86
C GLY A 470 18.84 17.98 -6.14
N SER A 471 19.30 17.28 -5.09
CA SER A 471 20.28 16.21 -5.19
C SER A 471 19.77 14.99 -5.95
N ASN A 472 18.45 14.87 -6.14
CA ASN A 472 17.74 13.67 -6.66
C ASN A 472 17.83 12.46 -5.71
N THR A 473 18.17 12.70 -4.45
CA THR A 473 18.19 11.74 -3.35
C THR A 473 17.53 12.37 -2.13
N LEU A 474 16.99 11.57 -1.22
CA LEU A 474 16.50 12.06 0.06
C LEU A 474 17.31 11.43 1.18
N THR A 475 17.98 12.26 1.95
CA THR A 475 18.54 11.84 3.24
C THR A 475 17.41 11.52 4.23
N PHE A 476 17.72 10.79 5.30
CA PHE A 476 16.73 10.54 6.35
C PHE A 476 16.22 11.86 6.98
N GLN A 477 17.12 12.83 7.14
CA GLN A 477 16.82 14.16 7.64
C GLN A 477 15.81 14.90 6.77
N GLU A 478 16.02 14.92 5.44
CA GLU A 478 15.07 15.55 4.50
C GLU A 478 13.72 14.86 4.51
N PHE A 479 13.72 13.52 4.50
CA PHE A 479 12.50 12.74 4.53
C PHE A 479 11.70 12.96 5.82
N ARG A 480 12.36 12.87 6.98
CA ARG A 480 11.77 13.11 8.29
C ARG A 480 11.21 14.53 8.41
N ALA A 481 12.02 15.53 8.06
CA ALA A 481 11.61 16.93 8.13
C ALA A 481 10.38 17.18 7.25
N ALA A 482 10.36 16.64 6.02
CA ALA A 482 9.20 16.77 5.15
C ALA A 482 7.96 16.05 5.71
N CYS A 483 8.11 14.84 6.26
CA CYS A 483 7.03 14.15 6.96
C CYS A 483 6.43 15.01 8.08
N LYS A 484 7.25 15.65 8.93
CA LYS A 484 6.77 16.55 9.98
C LYS A 484 6.07 17.78 9.44
N ILE A 485 6.68 18.46 8.46
CA ILE A 485 6.18 19.71 7.87
C ILE A 485 4.84 19.53 7.17
N TYR A 486 4.65 18.38 6.51
CA TYR A 486 3.43 18.08 5.76
C TYR A 486 2.45 17.18 6.53
N GLY A 487 2.70 16.90 7.81
CA GLY A 487 1.75 16.19 8.68
C GLY A 487 1.58 14.70 8.37
N TYR A 488 2.66 13.99 8.04
CA TYR A 488 2.65 12.53 8.01
C TYR A 488 2.75 11.98 9.42
N GLU A 489 1.70 11.29 9.87
CA GLU A 489 1.59 10.73 11.23
C GLU A 489 2.24 9.34 11.38
N GLY A 490 2.68 8.71 10.28
CA GLY A 490 3.28 7.38 10.32
C GLY A 490 4.73 7.36 10.79
N HIS A 491 5.25 6.17 11.06
CA HIS A 491 6.60 5.98 11.60
C HIS A 491 7.71 6.21 10.54
N ALA A 492 8.12 7.48 10.37
CA ALA A 492 9.04 7.93 9.33
C ALA A 492 10.37 7.14 9.27
N LYS A 493 10.97 6.80 10.41
CA LYS A 493 12.22 6.02 10.46
C LYS A 493 12.07 4.60 9.93
N GLY A 494 10.97 3.94 10.29
CA GLY A 494 10.64 2.60 9.83
C GLY A 494 10.31 2.59 8.34
N LEU A 495 9.55 3.57 7.89
CA LEU A 495 9.23 3.76 6.48
C LEU A 495 10.47 4.07 5.63
N PHE A 496 11.33 4.99 6.06
CA PHE A 496 12.59 5.29 5.37
C PHE A 496 13.45 4.03 5.24
N SER A 497 13.62 3.31 6.35
CA SER A 497 14.31 2.02 6.40
C SER A 497 13.70 0.98 5.45
N ALA A 498 12.38 0.97 5.31
CA ALA A 498 11.68 0.07 4.40
C ALA A 498 11.85 0.44 2.92
N LEU A 499 11.89 1.73 2.60
CA LEU A 499 12.07 2.26 1.24
C LEU A 499 13.54 2.23 0.78
N ASP A 500 14.51 2.33 1.71
CA ASP A 500 15.95 2.26 1.44
C ASP A 500 16.38 0.81 1.15
N VAL A 501 16.03 0.37 -0.05
CA VAL A 501 16.22 -0.99 -0.54
C VAL A 501 17.70 -1.22 -0.85
N THR A 502 18.40 -0.22 -1.40
CA THR A 502 19.84 -0.28 -1.68
C THR A 502 20.70 -0.26 -0.41
N ALA A 503 20.16 0.24 0.71
CA ALA A 503 20.89 0.48 1.96
C ALA A 503 22.04 1.48 1.78
N GLU A 504 21.82 2.48 0.93
CA GLU A 504 22.76 3.59 0.70
C GLU A 504 22.64 4.67 1.78
N GLY A 505 21.61 4.62 2.63
CA GLY A 505 21.32 5.65 3.62
C GLY A 505 20.61 6.88 3.04
N THR A 506 20.22 6.81 1.77
CA THR A 506 19.43 7.82 1.05
C THR A 506 18.39 7.16 0.18
N LEU A 507 17.22 7.77 0.00
CA LEU A 507 16.20 7.29 -0.92
C LEU A 507 16.37 7.91 -2.30
N SER A 508 16.46 7.07 -3.33
CA SER A 508 16.37 7.52 -4.71
C SER A 508 14.91 7.68 -5.16
N LEU A 509 14.69 8.43 -6.25
CA LEU A 509 13.34 8.56 -6.82
C LEU A 509 12.73 7.20 -7.19
N LYS A 510 13.53 6.22 -7.61
CA LYS A 510 13.04 4.87 -7.98
C LYS A 510 12.54 4.09 -6.76
N GLU A 511 13.14 4.32 -5.60
CA GLU A 511 12.76 3.69 -4.33
C GLU A 511 11.48 4.26 -3.73
N VAL A 512 10.99 5.41 -4.23
CA VAL A 512 9.73 6.00 -3.78
C VAL A 512 8.64 5.92 -4.86
N ALA A 513 8.98 6.19 -6.12
CA ALA A 513 8.01 6.30 -7.21
C ALA A 513 7.26 4.99 -7.52
N PHE A 514 7.79 3.84 -7.15
CA PHE A 514 7.10 2.56 -7.37
C PHE A 514 5.77 2.45 -6.60
N LEU A 515 5.60 3.22 -5.51
CA LEU A 515 4.35 3.31 -4.76
C LEU A 515 3.20 3.90 -5.59
N ASP A 516 3.50 4.70 -6.62
CA ASP A 516 2.47 5.25 -7.52
C ASP A 516 1.71 4.14 -8.27
N ASP A 517 2.40 3.04 -8.55
CA ASP A 517 1.88 1.87 -9.26
C ASP A 517 1.30 0.80 -8.31
N TRP A 518 1.47 0.99 -6.99
CA TRP A 518 1.03 0.03 -5.99
C TRP A 518 -0.46 0.18 -5.69
N ARG A 519 -1.28 -0.66 -6.31
CA ARG A 519 -2.74 -0.64 -6.13
C ARG A 519 -3.19 -1.74 -5.18
N GLU A 520 -4.34 -1.51 -4.54
CA GLU A 520 -5.07 -2.60 -3.89
C GLU A 520 -5.38 -3.68 -4.92
N ASP A 521 -5.15 -4.93 -4.54
CA ASP A 521 -5.33 -6.05 -5.45
C ASP A 521 -6.83 -6.26 -5.79
N PRO A 522 -7.24 -6.22 -7.08
CA PRO A 522 -8.65 -6.37 -7.46
C PRO A 522 -9.29 -7.68 -6.99
N GLU A 523 -8.54 -8.78 -6.93
CA GLU A 523 -9.06 -10.06 -6.43
C GLU A 523 -9.23 -10.03 -4.91
N ALA A 524 -8.32 -9.39 -4.16
CA ALA A 524 -8.52 -9.10 -2.74
C ALA A 524 -9.78 -8.25 -2.48
N VAL A 525 -10.00 -7.19 -3.27
CA VAL A 525 -11.21 -6.34 -3.20
C VAL A 525 -12.47 -7.16 -3.48
N LYS A 526 -12.45 -7.98 -4.53
CA LYS A 526 -13.57 -8.86 -4.91
C LYS A 526 -13.86 -9.91 -3.84
N LYS A 527 -12.82 -10.50 -3.24
CA LYS A 527 -12.93 -11.46 -2.12
C LYS A 527 -13.54 -10.80 -0.90
N ALA A 528 -13.08 -9.61 -0.52
CA ALA A 528 -13.65 -8.82 0.57
C ALA A 528 -15.13 -8.48 0.29
N ARG A 529 -15.45 -8.02 -0.93
CA ARG A 529 -16.84 -7.73 -1.35
C ARG A 529 -17.74 -8.96 -1.25
N ASN A 530 -17.26 -10.12 -1.72
CA ASN A 530 -18.02 -11.37 -1.67
C ASN A 530 -18.21 -11.86 -0.24
N ALA A 531 -17.20 -11.73 0.63
CA ALA A 531 -17.31 -12.08 2.05
C ALA A 531 -18.34 -11.20 2.76
N ILE A 532 -18.32 -9.88 2.52
CA ILE A 532 -19.31 -8.93 3.06
C ILE A 532 -20.72 -9.23 2.52
N ALA A 533 -20.85 -9.48 1.21
CA ALA A 533 -22.14 -9.87 0.63
C ALA A 533 -22.66 -11.17 1.27
N GLY A 534 -21.80 -12.17 1.48
CA GLY A 534 -22.15 -13.40 2.18
C GLY A 534 -22.58 -13.18 3.63
N TYR A 535 -21.89 -12.30 4.36
CA TYR A 535 -22.25 -11.92 5.73
C TYR A 535 -23.60 -11.19 5.81
N LEU A 536 -23.82 -10.20 4.95
CA LEU A 536 -25.09 -9.46 4.86
C LEU A 536 -26.26 -10.36 4.45
N LEU A 537 -26.00 -11.37 3.61
CA LEU A 537 -26.99 -12.36 3.19
C LEU A 537 -27.18 -13.50 4.20
N SER A 538 -26.42 -13.54 5.30
CA SER A 538 -26.53 -14.61 6.30
C SER A 538 -27.87 -14.53 7.07
N PRO A 539 -28.49 -15.67 7.44
CA PRO A 539 -29.75 -15.69 8.18
C PRO A 539 -29.70 -14.96 9.53
N ILE A 540 -28.49 -14.86 10.12
CA ILE A 540 -28.24 -14.16 11.39
C ILE A 540 -28.35 -12.64 11.20
N SER A 541 -27.80 -12.09 10.12
CA SER A 541 -27.90 -10.66 9.80
C SER A 541 -29.30 -10.26 9.30
N GLN A 542 -30.03 -11.19 8.66
CA GLN A 542 -31.40 -10.97 8.17
C GLN A 542 -32.45 -10.83 9.28
N ARG A 543 -32.17 -11.28 10.51
CA ARG A 543 -33.09 -11.11 11.64
C ARG A 543 -33.11 -9.69 12.21
N SER A 544 -32.13 -8.84 11.88
CA SER A 544 -32.01 -7.48 12.41
C SER A 544 -32.50 -6.36 11.49
N GLU A 545 -32.86 -6.64 10.23
CA GLU A 545 -33.27 -5.60 9.27
C GLU A 545 -34.67 -5.83 8.72
N GLY A 546 -35.64 -5.09 9.28
CA GLY A 546 -36.87 -4.78 8.58
C GLY A 546 -36.60 -3.80 7.44
N ALA A 547 -36.76 -4.28 6.21
CA ALA A 547 -36.97 -3.53 4.97
C ALA A 547 -35.95 -2.43 4.59
N ARG A 548 -34.99 -2.79 3.72
CA ARG A 548 -34.64 -2.07 2.47
C ARG A 548 -33.70 -2.92 1.62
N ARG A 549 -34.25 -3.57 0.58
CA ARG A 549 -33.48 -4.35 -0.40
C ARG A 549 -32.96 -3.46 -1.52
N GLY A 550 -31.74 -3.74 -1.96
CA GLY A 550 -31.22 -3.41 -3.28
C GLY A 550 -30.54 -2.04 -3.37
N GLY A 551 -29.28 -1.95 -2.95
CA GLY A 551 -28.46 -0.75 -3.22
C GLY A 551 -27.08 -0.72 -2.58
N LEU A 552 -26.81 -1.55 -1.57
CA LEU A 552 -25.65 -1.38 -0.70
C LEU A 552 -24.28 -1.84 -1.26
N VAL A 553 -24.19 -2.55 -2.39
CA VAL A 553 -22.92 -3.21 -2.80
C VAL A 553 -22.25 -2.58 -4.03
N ALA A 554 -22.91 -1.61 -4.70
CA ALA A 554 -22.45 -1.08 -5.99
C ALA A 554 -21.60 0.21 -5.93
N GLY A 555 -21.45 0.83 -4.76
CA GLY A 555 -20.92 2.20 -4.63
C GLY A 555 -19.54 2.37 -3.99
N PHE A 556 -18.84 1.30 -3.64
CA PHE A 556 -17.61 1.39 -2.84
C PHE A 556 -16.34 1.40 -3.69
N GLN A 557 -15.45 2.37 -3.44
CA GLN A 557 -14.26 2.59 -4.26
C GLN A 557 -12.97 1.97 -3.67
N ASN A 558 -12.91 1.63 -2.39
CA ASN A 558 -11.76 0.96 -1.75
C ASN A 558 -12.14 0.20 -0.45
N VAL A 559 -11.22 -0.65 0.04
CA VAL A 559 -11.43 -1.52 1.22
C VAL A 559 -11.53 -0.73 2.52
N LYS A 560 -10.75 0.35 2.70
CA LYS A 560 -10.81 1.21 3.91
C LYS A 560 -12.17 1.89 4.08
N GLU A 561 -12.79 2.36 2.99
CA GLU A 561 -14.14 2.94 3.01
C GLU A 561 -15.20 1.89 3.39
N MET A 562 -15.04 0.66 2.90
CA MET A 562 -15.92 -0.47 3.27
C MET A 562 -15.77 -0.84 4.75
N GLN A 563 -14.53 -0.99 5.24
CA GLN A 563 -14.22 -1.31 6.63
C GLN A 563 -14.74 -0.23 7.58
N ARG A 564 -14.52 1.05 7.25
CA ARG A 564 -15.04 2.18 8.04
C ARG A 564 -16.56 2.17 8.11
N LYS A 565 -17.27 1.97 6.98
CA LYS A 565 -18.74 1.88 7.00
C LYS A 565 -19.25 0.64 7.75
N LEU A 566 -18.54 -0.47 7.72
CA LEU A 566 -18.86 -1.66 8.51
C LEU A 566 -18.73 -1.36 10.02
N LEU A 567 -17.63 -0.72 10.42
CA LEU A 567 -17.40 -0.28 11.79
C LEU A 567 -18.42 0.77 12.25
N ASP A 568 -18.78 1.71 11.37
CA ASP A 568 -19.81 2.73 11.64
C ASP A 568 -21.20 2.09 11.76
N MET A 569 -21.51 1.07 10.94
CA MET A 569 -22.75 0.30 11.05
C MET A 569 -22.81 -0.54 12.34
N GLU A 570 -21.69 -1.12 12.78
CA GLU A 570 -21.60 -1.84 14.06
C GLU A 570 -21.71 -0.89 15.26
N ARG A 571 -21.02 0.25 15.23
CA ARG A 571 -21.17 1.31 16.24
C ARG A 571 -22.59 1.85 16.29
N ALA A 572 -23.26 2.00 15.14
CA ALA A 572 -24.66 2.39 15.08
C ALA A 572 -25.59 1.30 15.67
N LYS A 573 -25.28 0.01 15.48
CA LYS A 573 -25.99 -1.11 16.13
C LYS A 573 -25.77 -1.13 17.65
N GLU A 574 -24.55 -0.89 18.11
CA GLU A 574 -24.22 -0.79 19.54
C GLU A 574 -24.93 0.40 20.20
N ALA A 575 -24.92 1.56 19.54
CA ALA A 575 -25.64 2.76 19.99
C ALA A 575 -27.17 2.55 20.03
N ALA A 576 -27.73 1.82 19.05
CA ALA A 576 -29.14 1.45 19.03
C ALA A 576 -29.51 0.43 20.13
N MET A 577 -28.59 -0.48 20.48
CA MET A 577 -28.77 -1.44 21.59
C MET A 577 -28.66 -0.79 22.99
N GLN A 578 -27.92 0.30 23.13
CA GLN A 578 -27.79 1.02 24.42
C GLN A 578 -29.08 1.72 24.89
N TRP A 579 -30.10 1.87 24.03
CA TRP A 579 -31.38 2.47 24.40
C TRP A 579 -32.36 1.48 25.07
N HIS A 580 -32.08 0.17 25.11
CA HIS A 580 -32.90 -0.83 25.79
C HIS A 580 -32.00 -1.79 26.59
N SER A 581 -31.87 -1.56 27.90
CA SER A 581 -31.15 -2.42 28.85
C SER A 581 -32.15 -3.31 29.62
N PRO A 582 -31.78 -4.47 30.24
CA PRO A 582 -30.45 -4.98 30.54
C PRO A 582 -30.18 -6.48 30.19
N VAL A 583 -28.91 -6.87 30.32
CA VAL A 583 -28.35 -8.24 30.40
C VAL A 583 -28.00 -8.92 29.07
N ALA A 584 -26.73 -8.75 28.67
CA ALA A 584 -25.70 -9.80 28.56
C ALA A 584 -24.55 -9.24 27.72
N LYS A 585 -23.32 -9.24 28.25
CA LYS A 585 -22.11 -8.90 27.48
C LYS A 585 -21.72 -10.09 26.62
N PRO A 586 -21.58 -9.97 25.28
CA PRO A 586 -20.82 -10.92 24.49
C PRO A 586 -19.45 -10.32 24.18
N MET A 587 -18.57 -10.30 25.19
CA MET A 587 -17.14 -10.02 25.02
C MET A 587 -16.42 -11.28 24.49
N GLU A 588 -16.90 -11.85 23.39
CA GLU A 588 -16.34 -13.10 22.80
C GLU A 588 -16.07 -13.01 21.29
N LEU A 589 -16.54 -11.97 20.57
CA LEU A 589 -16.31 -11.83 19.13
C LEU A 589 -15.03 -11.06 18.77
N VAL A 590 -14.55 -10.16 19.63
CA VAL A 590 -13.23 -9.51 19.47
C VAL A 590 -12.10 -10.55 19.54
N ASP A 591 -12.28 -11.60 20.35
CA ASP A 591 -11.33 -12.72 20.42
C ASP A 591 -11.48 -13.72 19.27
N LEU A 592 -12.63 -13.76 18.59
CA LEU A 592 -12.82 -14.57 17.37
C LEU A 592 -12.13 -13.91 16.16
N CYS A 593 -12.16 -12.57 16.06
CA CYS A 593 -11.45 -11.82 15.02
C CYS A 593 -9.93 -11.81 15.23
N ARG A 594 -9.42 -11.91 16.48
CA ARG A 594 -7.98 -12.14 16.75
C ARG A 594 -7.49 -13.55 16.36
N ARG A 595 -8.39 -14.54 16.24
CA ARG A 595 -8.04 -15.94 15.95
C ARG A 595 -8.21 -16.34 14.48
N HIS A 596 -8.72 -15.46 13.63
CA HIS A 596 -8.77 -15.66 12.18
C HIS A 596 -8.02 -14.53 11.46
N PRO A 597 -6.71 -14.67 11.26
CA PRO A 597 -5.90 -13.67 10.57
C PRO A 597 -6.13 -13.79 9.06
N TYR A 598 -6.55 -12.70 8.40
CA TYR A 598 -6.46 -12.52 6.94
C TYR A 598 -6.24 -11.06 6.56
#